data_AF-A0A935KTG0-F1
#
_entry.id   AF-A0A935KTG0-F1
#
_cell.length_a   1.000
_cell.length_b   1.000
_cell.length_c   1.000
_cell.angle_alpha   90.00
_cell.angle_beta   90.00
_cell.angle_gamma   90.00
#
_symmetry.space_group_name_H-M   'P 1'
#
loop_
_entity.id
_entity.type
_entity.pdbx_description
1 polymer ?
#
loop_
_entity_poly.entity_id
_entity_poly.type
_entity_poly.pdbx_seq_one_letter_code
_entity_poly.pdbx_strand_id
1 'polypeptide(L)'
;MLKKDKEINYDWLLKTRTGEKWNKLGIQRRAGVCVPLFSVYSDKSIGTGEIPDIRLLIDWCRLAGLSVLQLLPLNELGYDFSPYNSISTFALEPMYLSLSKLVDVELKPFSKAISDLSAKYSPGGDRINPEVKNAKIEMLRKIFYDASRNSLSFLKFKETNMHWLRYYALFRVIADINKGKEWMEWDVMDKYLSPSRIQKITETRSDELEFCYWVQWQLFEQLRDVSAYAKKKGVLIMGDLPFLVSRNSADVWAYKNYFKLHLSSGAPPDMYFAKGQKWGMPPYDWGNIRADHYSYIRSRLKYAENFYDMYRIDHFVGLFRLWTVNADATLNDESVDGQFDPPHEQLWSEHGREIISIMNECTSMLPCAEDLGTVPDCSDPALREFGITGMNVQRWEKKWAGFSTFLPPEDYRENSNAVISTHDSSSFPDWFEREAGTVDKAAFTAICEIKGLTAQELKS
;
A
#
# COMPACT_ATOMS: atom_id res chain seq x y z
N MET A 1 27.76 -16.62 -27.69
CA MET A 1 27.60 -15.29 -28.33
C MET A 1 26.63 -14.49 -27.48
N LEU A 2 27.12 -13.50 -26.73
CA LEU A 2 26.26 -12.52 -26.06
C LEU A 2 25.49 -11.79 -27.15
N LYS A 3 24.17 -12.02 -27.26
CA LYS A 3 23.32 -11.18 -28.10
C LYS A 3 23.50 -9.75 -27.59
N LYS A 4 23.88 -8.82 -28.47
CA LYS A 4 23.84 -7.39 -28.18
C LYS A 4 22.50 -7.07 -27.54
N ASP A 5 22.49 -6.26 -26.49
CA ASP A 5 21.27 -5.73 -25.88
C ASP A 5 20.31 -5.30 -27.00
N LYS A 6 19.19 -6.01 -27.12
CA LYS A 6 18.17 -5.65 -28.08
C LYS A 6 17.66 -4.29 -27.60
N GLU A 7 17.90 -3.24 -28.38
CA GLU A 7 17.41 -1.91 -28.06
C GLU A 7 15.87 -1.96 -28.14
N ILE A 8 15.23 -2.12 -26.99
CA ILE A 8 13.77 -2.21 -26.90
C ILE A 8 13.21 -0.80 -27.09
N ASN A 9 12.41 -0.60 -28.14
CA ASN A 9 11.71 0.65 -28.37
C ASN A 9 10.43 0.70 -27.51
N TYR A 10 10.41 1.60 -26.52
CA TYR A 10 9.28 1.81 -25.61
C TYR A 10 8.26 2.86 -26.09
N ASP A 11 8.38 3.40 -27.31
CA ASP A 11 7.46 4.39 -27.90
C ASP A 11 6.00 3.90 -27.93
N TRP A 12 5.79 2.59 -27.92
CA TRP A 12 4.45 2.01 -27.87
C TRP A 12 3.70 2.39 -26.59
N LEU A 13 4.40 2.63 -25.46
CA LEU A 13 3.78 3.07 -24.20
C LEU A 13 3.05 4.41 -24.36
N LEU A 14 3.57 5.32 -25.20
CA LEU A 14 2.95 6.61 -25.48
C LEU A 14 1.62 6.50 -26.24
N LYS A 15 1.36 5.34 -26.87
CA LYS A 15 0.12 5.05 -27.62
C LYS A 15 -0.91 4.26 -26.81
N THR A 16 -0.61 3.93 -25.56
CA THR A 16 -1.51 3.20 -24.65
C THR A 16 -2.49 4.15 -23.97
N ARG A 17 -3.48 3.61 -23.24
CA ARG A 17 -4.44 4.43 -22.48
C ARG A 17 -3.80 5.23 -21.33
N THR A 18 -2.60 4.86 -20.87
CA THR A 18 -1.81 5.65 -19.91
C THR A 18 -0.73 6.51 -20.60
N GLY A 19 -0.77 6.66 -21.93
CA GLY A 19 0.27 7.33 -22.71
C GLY A 19 0.61 8.74 -22.24
N GLU A 20 -0.37 9.53 -21.78
CA GLU A 20 -0.12 10.87 -21.20
C GLU A 20 0.72 10.81 -19.91
N LYS A 21 0.51 9.77 -19.09
CA LYS A 21 1.26 9.55 -17.85
C LYS A 21 2.69 9.14 -18.15
N TRP A 22 2.88 8.26 -19.14
CA TRP A 22 4.20 7.90 -19.66
C TRP A 22 4.92 9.08 -20.30
N ASN A 23 4.22 9.96 -21.02
CA ASN A 23 4.82 11.18 -21.57
C ASN A 23 5.33 12.11 -20.46
N LYS A 24 4.60 12.20 -19.34
CA LYS A 24 5.01 12.99 -18.16
C LYS A 24 6.18 12.37 -17.40
N LEU A 25 6.16 11.05 -17.19
CA LEU A 25 7.15 10.34 -16.36
C LEU A 25 8.37 9.85 -17.14
N GLY A 26 8.28 9.73 -18.46
CA GLY A 26 9.32 9.18 -19.33
C GLY A 26 9.23 7.66 -19.50
N ILE A 27 9.61 7.18 -20.70
CA ILE A 27 9.52 5.78 -21.15
C ILE A 27 10.86 5.02 -21.07
N GLN A 28 11.90 5.64 -20.51
CA GLN A 28 13.20 5.01 -20.33
C GLN A 28 13.17 3.96 -19.22
N ARG A 29 14.12 3.02 -19.27
CA ARG A 29 14.37 2.09 -18.18
C ARG A 29 14.77 2.84 -16.91
N ARG A 30 14.22 2.39 -15.78
CA ARG A 30 14.46 2.96 -14.46
C ARG A 30 14.84 1.86 -13.48
N ALA A 31 15.71 2.20 -12.53
CA ALA A 31 15.97 1.39 -11.35
C ALA A 31 15.39 2.10 -10.12
N GLY A 32 14.99 1.31 -9.13
CA GLY A 32 14.41 1.79 -7.89
C GLY A 32 14.60 0.81 -6.75
N VAL A 33 14.04 1.18 -5.61
CA VAL A 33 14.10 0.41 -4.36
C VAL A 33 12.75 0.46 -3.66
N CYS A 34 12.31 -0.67 -3.10
CA CYS A 34 11.14 -0.75 -2.24
C CYS A 34 11.58 -0.76 -0.78
N VAL A 35 11.05 0.18 0.01
CA VAL A 35 11.42 0.34 1.42
C VAL A 35 10.16 0.41 2.28
N PRO A 36 9.95 -0.52 3.20
CA PRO A 36 8.97 -0.37 4.28
C PRO A 36 9.39 0.81 5.17
N LEU A 37 8.59 1.86 5.26
CA LEU A 37 8.98 3.06 6.04
C LEU A 37 9.28 2.71 7.50
N PHE A 38 8.50 1.80 8.09
CA PHE A 38 8.72 1.38 9.47
C PHE A 38 10.10 0.76 9.73
N SER A 39 10.81 0.24 8.71
CA SER A 39 12.15 -0.36 8.87
C SER A 39 13.29 0.63 8.70
N VAL A 40 12.99 1.91 8.45
CA VAL A 40 13.98 2.97 8.30
C VAL A 40 14.35 3.53 9.68
N TYR A 41 15.63 3.85 9.88
CA TYR A 41 16.09 4.52 11.08
C TYR A 41 17.00 5.69 10.72
N SER A 42 16.77 6.84 11.35
CA SER A 42 17.68 7.97 11.39
C SER A 42 17.98 8.37 12.83
N ASP A 43 19.03 9.17 13.04
CA ASP A 43 19.38 9.70 14.37
C ASP A 43 18.26 10.56 15.01
N LYS A 44 17.23 10.91 14.25
CA LYS A 44 16.09 11.72 14.69
C LYS A 44 14.80 10.92 14.87
N SER A 45 14.78 9.67 14.40
CA SER A 45 13.60 8.81 14.46
C SER A 45 13.28 8.43 15.92
N ILE A 46 11.98 8.28 16.22
CA ILE A 46 11.50 7.78 17.52
C ILE A 46 10.98 6.36 17.32
N GLY A 47 11.87 5.38 17.45
CA GLY A 47 11.56 3.94 17.45
C GLY A 47 11.16 3.31 16.12
N THR A 48 10.92 4.10 15.07
CA THR A 48 10.55 3.66 13.71
C THR A 48 10.83 4.77 12.71
N GLY A 49 10.86 4.46 11.41
CA GLY A 49 11.03 5.48 10.37
C GLY A 49 9.85 6.43 10.32
N GLU A 50 10.12 7.72 10.22
CA GLU A 50 9.12 8.79 10.17
C GLU A 50 9.08 9.41 8.77
N ILE A 51 7.99 10.11 8.43
CA ILE A 51 7.82 10.71 7.09
C ILE A 51 9.04 11.54 6.66
N PRO A 52 9.64 12.42 7.48
CA PRO A 52 10.82 13.18 7.08
C PRO A 52 12.05 12.32 6.73
N ASP A 53 12.16 11.10 7.27
CA ASP A 53 13.27 10.18 6.98
C ASP A 53 13.24 9.70 5.53
N ILE A 54 12.09 9.77 4.85
CA ILE A 54 11.97 9.51 3.40
C ILE A 54 12.90 10.44 2.60
N ARG A 55 13.21 11.66 3.09
CA ARG A 55 14.19 12.54 2.43
C ARG A 55 15.58 11.94 2.35
N LEU A 56 15.98 11.20 3.39
CA LEU A 56 17.27 10.50 3.42
C LEU A 56 17.28 9.37 2.38
N LEU A 57 16.17 8.64 2.24
CA LEU A 57 16.01 7.63 1.19
C LEU A 57 16.06 8.26 -0.21
N ILE A 58 15.43 9.41 -0.42
CA ILE A 58 15.45 10.13 -1.70
C ILE A 58 16.88 10.56 -2.05
N ASP A 59 17.61 11.12 -1.09
CA ASP A 59 19.01 11.52 -1.29
C ASP A 59 19.89 10.31 -1.56
N TRP A 60 19.69 9.20 -0.84
CA TRP A 60 20.37 7.93 -1.09
C TRP A 60 20.06 7.37 -2.49
N CYS A 61 18.79 7.37 -2.93
CA CYS A 61 18.41 6.97 -4.28
C CYS A 61 19.20 7.76 -5.33
N ARG A 62 19.34 9.08 -5.16
CA ARG A 62 20.14 9.91 -6.07
C ARG A 62 21.61 9.54 -6.08
N LEU A 63 22.20 9.28 -4.92
CA LEU A 63 23.59 8.84 -4.81
C LEU A 63 23.82 7.47 -5.45
N ALA A 64 22.86 6.56 -5.33
CA ALA A 64 22.90 5.21 -5.89
C ALA A 64 22.48 5.13 -7.38
N GLY A 65 22.11 6.25 -8.01
CA GLY A 65 21.63 6.27 -9.39
C GLY A 65 20.21 5.71 -9.58
N LEU A 66 19.46 5.51 -8.49
CA LEU A 66 18.07 5.10 -8.50
C LEU A 66 17.15 6.31 -8.76
N SER A 67 16.02 6.04 -9.40
CA SER A 67 15.05 7.08 -9.79
C SER A 67 13.62 6.82 -9.32
N VAL A 68 13.36 5.67 -8.69
CA VAL A 68 12.07 5.31 -8.11
C VAL A 68 12.27 4.85 -6.67
N LEU A 69 11.49 5.42 -5.75
CA LEU A 69 11.38 4.95 -4.36
C LEU A 69 9.96 4.43 -4.16
N GLN A 70 9.82 3.12 -3.96
CA GLN A 70 8.55 2.51 -3.59
C GLN A 70 8.43 2.43 -2.07
N LEU A 71 7.27 2.79 -1.54
CA LEU A 71 6.92 2.66 -0.13
C LEU A 71 5.78 1.66 0.01
N LEU A 72 5.81 0.84 1.06
CA LEU A 72 4.64 0.05 1.48
C LEU A 72 3.48 0.97 1.90
N PRO A 73 2.25 0.45 2.07
CA PRO A 73 1.12 1.26 2.46
C PRO A 73 1.41 2.05 3.74
N LEU A 74 1.13 3.36 3.72
CA LEU A 74 1.32 4.27 4.85
C LEU A 74 0.05 4.48 5.66
N ASN A 75 -0.99 3.69 5.35
CA ASN A 75 -2.30 3.81 5.96
C ASN A 75 -2.30 3.35 7.42
N GLU A 76 -3.22 3.90 8.22
CA GLU A 76 -3.29 3.54 9.63
C GLU A 76 -3.64 2.06 9.82
N LEU A 77 -2.81 1.39 10.61
CA LEU A 77 -2.84 -0.06 10.80
C LEU A 77 -4.01 -0.50 11.69
N GLY A 78 -4.52 -1.70 11.41
CA GLY A 78 -5.35 -2.48 12.31
C GLY A 78 -4.55 -3.11 13.46
N TYR A 79 -5.14 -4.13 14.10
CA TYR A 79 -4.56 -4.77 15.28
C TYR A 79 -3.34 -5.66 14.99
N ASP A 80 -3.23 -6.21 13.78
CA ASP A 80 -2.19 -7.17 13.39
C ASP A 80 -0.91 -6.52 12.84
N PHE A 81 -0.82 -5.18 12.92
CA PHE A 81 0.29 -4.36 12.41
C PHE A 81 0.57 -4.52 10.90
N SER A 82 -0.33 -5.16 10.13
CA SER A 82 -0.16 -5.33 8.69
C SER A 82 -0.52 -4.05 7.94
N PRO A 83 0.37 -3.50 7.09
CA PRO A 83 0.05 -2.36 6.22
C PRO A 83 -1.14 -2.60 5.27
N TYR A 84 -1.44 -3.87 4.98
CA TYR A 84 -2.53 -4.29 4.10
C TYR A 84 -3.85 -4.51 4.84
N ASN A 85 -3.84 -4.46 6.17
CA ASN A 85 -5.03 -4.56 7.01
C ASN A 85 -5.34 -3.21 7.69
N SER A 86 -5.42 -2.15 6.88
CA SER A 86 -5.62 -0.78 7.37
C SER A 86 -7.05 -0.54 7.85
N ILE A 87 -7.22 0.29 8.89
CA ILE A 87 -8.53 0.75 9.37
C ILE A 87 -9.12 1.88 8.51
N SER A 88 -8.34 2.41 7.55
CA SER A 88 -8.86 3.28 6.50
C SER A 88 -7.98 3.29 5.27
N THR A 89 -8.57 3.36 4.08
CA THR A 89 -7.81 3.51 2.82
C THR A 89 -7.26 4.93 2.59
N PHE A 90 -7.65 5.89 3.45
CA PHE A 90 -7.24 7.30 3.36
C PHE A 90 -6.30 7.69 4.50
N ALA A 91 -6.67 7.37 5.75
CA ALA A 91 -5.96 7.85 6.92
C ALA A 91 -4.53 7.30 6.96
N LEU A 92 -3.57 8.18 7.24
CA LEU A 92 -2.15 7.86 7.40
C LEU A 92 -1.86 7.40 8.83
N GLU A 93 -0.89 6.51 9.01
CA GLU A 93 -0.50 5.96 10.32
C GLU A 93 0.18 7.02 11.21
N PRO A 94 -0.42 7.38 12.37
CA PRO A 94 0.17 8.35 13.32
C PRO A 94 1.58 8.01 13.79
N MET A 95 1.95 6.72 13.79
CA MET A 95 3.31 6.30 14.12
C MET A 95 4.37 6.93 13.20
N TYR A 96 4.04 7.30 11.96
CA TYR A 96 4.99 7.94 11.03
C TYR A 96 5.10 9.46 11.17
N LEU A 97 4.27 10.10 12.00
CA LEU A 97 4.31 11.56 12.18
C LEU A 97 5.54 11.98 12.98
N SER A 98 6.45 12.76 12.39
CA SER A 98 7.62 13.24 13.15
C SER A 98 7.25 14.36 14.11
N LEU A 99 7.75 14.26 15.34
CA LEU A 99 7.62 15.30 16.37
C LEU A 99 8.69 16.39 16.27
N SER A 100 9.57 16.34 15.26
CA SER A 100 10.61 17.33 15.05
C SER A 100 10.08 18.67 14.52
N LYS A 101 8.98 18.63 13.76
CA LYS A 101 8.34 19.82 13.18
C LYS A 101 6.85 19.53 12.94
N LEU A 102 6.00 20.35 13.55
CA LEU A 102 4.55 20.34 13.33
C LEU A 102 4.12 21.74 12.85
N VAL A 103 3.21 21.78 11.89
CA VAL A 103 2.72 23.03 11.28
C VAL A 103 1.90 23.81 12.31
N ASP A 104 2.19 25.10 12.44
CA ASP A 104 1.53 26.04 13.36
C ASP A 104 1.57 25.64 14.84
N VAL A 105 2.65 24.97 15.26
CA VAL A 105 2.89 24.55 16.66
C VAL A 105 4.27 24.97 17.15
N GLU A 106 4.31 25.58 18.35
CA GLU A 106 5.56 25.81 19.08
C GLU A 106 5.94 24.57 19.91
N LEU A 107 6.98 23.85 19.49
CA LEU A 107 7.40 22.61 20.14
C LEU A 107 8.33 22.80 21.35
N LYS A 108 8.82 24.03 21.58
CA LYS A 108 9.78 24.33 22.65
C LYS A 108 9.31 23.87 24.05
N PRO A 109 8.03 24.07 24.45
CA PRO A 109 7.53 23.58 25.73
C PRO A 109 7.58 22.04 25.89
N PHE A 110 7.55 21.30 24.79
CA PHE A 110 7.53 19.83 24.77
C PHE A 110 8.90 19.19 24.54
N SER A 111 9.92 19.98 24.24
CA SER A 111 11.27 19.53 23.85
C SER A 111 11.86 18.47 24.78
N LYS A 112 11.78 18.67 26.11
CA LYS A 112 12.27 17.69 27.09
C LYS A 112 11.51 16.37 26.99
N ALA A 113 10.18 16.42 26.98
CA ALA A 113 9.36 15.21 26.92
C ALA A 113 9.52 14.47 25.57
N ILE A 114 9.76 15.18 24.46
CA ILE A 114 10.08 14.59 23.16
C ILE A 114 11.46 13.91 23.21
N SER A 115 12.44 14.56 23.84
CA SER A 115 13.77 13.97 24.07
C SER A 115 13.70 12.70 24.93
N ASP A 116 12.92 12.72 26.01
CA ASP A 116 12.71 11.55 26.88
C ASP A 116 12.04 10.40 26.10
N LEU A 117 11.09 10.72 25.23
CA LEU A 117 10.42 9.76 24.34
C LEU A 117 11.40 9.15 23.33
N SER A 118 12.24 9.97 22.69
CA SER A 118 13.28 9.52 21.75
C SER A 118 14.31 8.64 22.44
N ALA A 119 14.73 8.98 23.66
CA ALA A 119 15.65 8.15 24.45
C ALA A 119 15.00 6.80 24.81
N LYS A 120 13.73 6.79 25.23
CA LYS A 120 12.98 5.55 25.55
C LYS A 120 12.86 4.63 24.33
N TYR A 121 12.59 5.19 23.16
CA TYR A 121 12.43 4.46 21.91
C TYR A 121 13.55 4.81 20.93
N SER A 122 14.77 4.42 21.31
CA SER A 122 15.94 4.63 20.46
C SER A 122 15.83 3.82 19.16
N PRO A 123 16.26 4.39 18.02
CA PRO A 123 16.26 3.70 16.73
C PRO A 123 17.27 2.54 16.70
N GLY A 124 17.11 1.59 15.76
CA GLY A 124 18.11 0.56 15.46
C GLY A 124 18.01 -0.75 16.24
N GLY A 125 16.89 -1.03 16.90
CA GLY A 125 16.60 -2.38 17.42
C GLY A 125 16.25 -3.38 16.31
N ASP A 126 16.36 -4.68 16.58
CA ASP A 126 16.04 -5.75 15.61
C ASP A 126 14.57 -5.73 15.14
N ARG A 127 13.67 -5.20 15.98
CA ARG A 127 12.23 -5.13 15.73
C ARG A 127 11.67 -3.80 16.23
N ILE A 128 10.58 -3.37 15.58
CA ILE A 128 9.81 -2.20 16.02
C ILE A 128 9.11 -2.52 17.33
N ASN A 129 9.26 -1.60 18.29
CA ASN A 129 8.53 -1.69 19.55
C ASN A 129 7.05 -1.29 19.32
N PRO A 130 6.07 -2.17 19.56
CA PRO A 130 4.67 -1.89 19.29
C PRO A 130 4.09 -0.75 20.16
N GLU A 131 4.74 -0.40 21.27
CA GLU A 131 4.32 0.71 22.15
C GLU A 131 4.61 2.11 21.57
N VAL A 132 5.47 2.21 20.56
CA VAL A 132 5.88 3.49 19.95
C VAL A 132 4.67 4.28 19.45
N LYS A 133 3.73 3.62 18.77
CA LYS A 133 2.50 4.25 18.26
C LYS A 133 1.71 4.93 19.38
N ASN A 134 1.41 4.18 20.45
CA ASN A 134 0.62 4.71 21.57
C ASN A 134 1.34 5.84 22.28
N ALA A 135 2.64 5.70 22.52
CA ALA A 135 3.43 6.75 23.19
C ALA A 135 3.52 8.04 22.34
N LYS A 136 3.61 7.92 21.01
CA LYS A 136 3.53 9.07 20.10
C LYS A 136 2.14 9.69 20.10
N ILE A 137 1.06 8.91 20.08
CA ILE A 137 -0.31 9.43 20.17
C ILE A 137 -0.53 10.20 21.48
N GLU A 138 -0.08 9.68 22.62
CA GLU A 138 -0.16 10.37 23.91
C GLU A 138 0.59 11.70 23.89
N MET A 139 1.78 11.73 23.31
CA MET A 139 2.54 12.96 23.14
C MET A 139 1.84 13.96 22.22
N LEU A 140 1.32 13.50 21.08
CA LEU A 140 0.56 14.31 20.14
C LEU A 140 -0.69 14.91 20.79
N ARG A 141 -1.38 14.18 21.68
CA ARG A 141 -2.51 14.72 22.44
C ARG A 141 -2.09 15.88 23.34
N LYS A 142 -0.97 15.74 24.07
CA LYS A 142 -0.42 16.83 24.90
C LYS A 142 -0.12 18.06 24.06
N ILE A 143 0.54 17.87 22.91
CA ILE A 143 0.87 18.96 21.98
C ILE A 143 -0.39 19.61 21.41
N PHE A 144 -1.39 18.82 21.02
CA PHE A 144 -2.64 19.29 20.43
C PHE A 144 -3.42 20.22 21.35
N TYR A 145 -3.42 20.01 22.67
CA TYR A 145 -4.13 20.87 23.61
C TYR A 145 -3.60 22.31 23.63
N ASP A 146 -2.31 22.51 23.31
CA ASP A 146 -1.68 23.84 23.22
C ASP A 146 -1.58 24.35 21.77
N ALA A 147 -1.95 23.52 20.78
CA ALA A 147 -1.85 23.87 19.36
C ALA A 147 -2.97 24.83 18.91
N SER A 148 -2.64 25.75 18.00
CA SER A 148 -3.66 26.60 17.36
C SER A 148 -4.57 25.77 16.46
N ARG A 149 -5.89 25.94 16.63
CA ARG A 149 -6.92 25.29 15.81
C ARG A 149 -7.41 26.16 14.64
N ASN A 150 -6.92 27.40 14.56
CA ASN A 150 -7.40 28.42 13.61
C ASN A 150 -6.52 28.55 12.36
N SER A 151 -5.63 27.57 12.12
CA SER A 151 -4.80 27.54 10.92
C SER A 151 -5.68 27.48 9.66
N LEU A 152 -5.49 28.42 8.73
CA LEU A 152 -6.21 28.44 7.46
C LEU A 152 -5.93 27.17 6.64
N SER A 153 -4.70 26.66 6.66
CA SER A 153 -4.35 25.39 6.00
C SER A 153 -5.06 24.20 6.64
N PHE A 154 -5.22 24.19 7.97
CA PHE A 154 -5.96 23.13 8.66
C PHE A 154 -7.44 23.17 8.29
N LEU A 155 -8.06 24.35 8.30
CA LEU A 155 -9.47 24.51 7.91
C LEU A 155 -9.71 24.07 6.46
N LYS A 156 -8.83 24.45 5.53
CA LYS A 156 -8.89 24.01 4.14
C LYS A 156 -8.69 22.50 3.97
N PHE A 157 -7.76 21.91 4.72
CA PHE A 157 -7.57 20.46 4.74
C PHE A 157 -8.84 19.76 5.20
N LYS A 158 -9.47 20.23 6.29
CA LYS A 158 -10.74 19.69 6.78
C LYS A 158 -11.82 19.78 5.71
N GLU A 159 -12.08 20.97 5.18
CA GLU A 159 -13.10 21.19 4.14
C GLU A 159 -12.94 20.23 2.95
N THR A 160 -11.72 20.11 2.44
CA THR A 160 -11.41 19.27 1.26
C THR A 160 -11.61 17.77 1.55
N ASN A 161 -11.33 17.33 2.78
CA ASN A 161 -11.24 15.92 3.13
C ASN A 161 -12.41 15.39 3.97
N MET A 162 -13.41 16.23 4.28
CA MET A 162 -14.52 15.83 5.16
C MET A 162 -15.31 14.61 4.70
N HIS A 163 -15.32 14.29 3.41
CA HIS A 163 -16.01 13.12 2.88
C HIS A 163 -15.52 11.81 3.50
N TRP A 164 -14.20 11.63 3.72
CA TRP A 164 -13.63 10.47 4.41
C TRP A 164 -13.24 10.77 5.86
N LEU A 165 -12.68 11.97 6.10
CA LEU A 165 -12.05 12.33 7.37
C LEU A 165 -13.05 12.32 8.53
N ARG A 166 -14.30 12.74 8.28
CA ARG A 166 -15.38 12.70 9.28
C ARG A 166 -15.65 11.28 9.77
N TYR A 167 -15.72 10.32 8.86
CA TYR A 167 -16.06 8.94 9.18
C TYR A 167 -14.89 8.23 9.82
N TYR A 168 -13.66 8.50 9.38
CA TYR A 168 -12.47 8.03 10.07
C TYR A 168 -12.43 8.50 11.53
N ALA A 169 -12.61 9.81 11.80
CA ALA A 169 -12.58 10.30 13.18
C ALA A 169 -13.74 9.77 14.03
N LEU A 170 -14.96 9.71 13.47
CA LEU A 170 -16.10 9.10 14.17
C LEU A 170 -15.83 7.63 14.50
N PHE A 171 -15.28 6.86 13.55
CA PHE A 171 -14.91 5.46 13.77
C PHE A 171 -13.93 5.31 14.94
N ARG A 172 -12.89 6.16 15.00
CA ARG A 172 -11.91 6.18 16.09
C ARG A 172 -12.54 6.49 17.45
N VAL A 173 -13.31 7.58 17.53
CA VAL A 173 -13.96 8.01 18.77
C VAL A 173 -14.99 6.97 19.25
N ILE A 174 -15.72 6.36 18.33
CA ILE A 174 -16.72 5.34 18.67
C ILE A 174 -16.03 4.02 19.09
N ALA A 175 -14.92 3.65 18.46
CA ALA A 175 -14.12 2.52 18.90
C ALA A 175 -13.66 2.70 20.36
N ASP A 176 -13.21 3.91 20.73
CA ASP A 176 -12.83 4.25 22.11
C ASP A 176 -14.03 4.14 23.07
N ILE A 177 -15.22 4.67 22.69
CA ILE A 177 -16.47 4.53 23.47
C ILE A 177 -16.81 3.05 23.69
N ASN A 178 -16.62 2.22 22.67
CA ASN A 178 -16.90 0.78 22.68
C ASN A 178 -15.71 -0.05 23.18
N LYS A 179 -14.71 0.58 23.82
CA LYS A 179 -13.56 -0.07 24.47
C LYS A 179 -12.76 -0.98 23.53
N GLY A 180 -12.58 -0.56 22.28
CA GLY A 180 -11.77 -1.25 21.29
C GLY A 180 -12.42 -2.47 20.63
N LYS A 181 -13.72 -2.73 20.88
CA LYS A 181 -14.48 -3.74 20.13
C LYS A 181 -14.51 -3.43 18.64
N GLU A 182 -14.65 -4.46 17.81
CA GLU A 182 -14.87 -4.27 16.38
C GLU A 182 -16.25 -3.65 16.10
N TRP A 183 -16.39 -2.91 15.00
CA TRP A 183 -17.64 -2.17 14.74
C TRP A 183 -18.88 -3.06 14.59
N MET A 184 -18.67 -4.32 14.22
CA MET A 184 -19.74 -5.32 14.08
C MET A 184 -20.36 -5.68 15.44
N GLU A 185 -19.62 -5.49 16.54
CA GLU A 185 -20.01 -5.78 17.92
C GLU A 185 -20.46 -4.52 18.69
N TRP A 186 -20.42 -3.35 18.06
CA TRP A 186 -20.89 -2.10 18.69
C TRP A 186 -22.39 -2.11 18.89
N ASP A 187 -22.85 -1.31 19.86
CA ASP A 187 -24.27 -1.04 20.05
C ASP A 187 -24.92 -0.55 18.76
N VAL A 188 -26.21 -0.87 18.58
CA VAL A 188 -26.96 -0.61 17.34
C VAL A 188 -26.85 0.85 16.88
N MET A 189 -26.86 1.80 17.82
CA MET A 189 -26.77 3.24 17.52
C MET A 189 -25.41 3.66 16.94
N ASP A 190 -24.34 2.94 17.30
CA ASP A 190 -22.97 3.19 16.85
C ASP A 190 -22.64 2.36 15.60
N LYS A 191 -23.20 1.15 15.50
CA LYS A 191 -23.13 0.31 14.31
C LYS A 191 -23.85 0.93 13.11
N TYR A 192 -24.99 1.57 13.35
CA TYR A 192 -25.80 2.27 12.34
C TYR A 192 -25.99 3.74 12.71
N LEU A 193 -25.05 4.58 12.28
CA LEU A 193 -25.06 6.01 12.62
C LEU A 193 -26.29 6.74 12.09
N SER A 194 -27.12 7.23 13.01
CA SER A 194 -28.13 8.24 12.70
C SER A 194 -27.52 9.65 12.69
N PRO A 195 -28.13 10.61 11.96
CA PRO A 195 -27.72 12.02 12.02
C PRO A 195 -27.70 12.58 13.46
N SER A 196 -28.67 12.18 14.29
CA SER A 196 -28.74 12.59 15.70
C SER A 196 -27.60 12.02 16.55
N ARG A 197 -27.16 10.78 16.27
CA ARG A 197 -26.01 10.19 16.96
C ARG A 197 -24.71 10.89 16.57
N ILE A 198 -24.52 11.19 15.29
CA ILE A 198 -23.38 11.97 14.79
C ILE A 198 -23.33 13.33 15.48
N GLN A 199 -24.46 14.05 15.54
CA GLN A 199 -24.54 15.34 16.21
C GLN A 199 -24.17 15.23 17.70
N LYS A 200 -24.73 14.25 18.42
CA LYS A 200 -24.42 14.03 19.83
C LYS A 200 -22.94 13.77 20.07
N ILE A 201 -22.29 12.95 19.24
CA ILE A 201 -20.85 12.71 19.36
C ILE A 201 -20.07 13.99 19.04
N THR A 202 -20.46 14.71 17.98
CA THR A 202 -19.82 15.98 17.61
C THR A 202 -19.87 17.00 18.73
N GLU A 203 -20.98 17.08 19.48
CA GLU A 203 -21.13 18.01 20.61
C GLU A 203 -20.38 17.53 21.87
N THR A 204 -20.39 16.23 22.16
CA THR A 204 -19.85 15.67 23.42
C THR A 204 -18.39 15.24 23.35
N ARG A 205 -17.84 15.06 22.14
CA ARG A 205 -16.49 14.55 21.85
C ARG A 205 -15.76 15.38 20.79
N SER A 206 -16.04 16.68 20.75
CA SER A 206 -15.51 17.60 19.74
C SER A 206 -13.98 17.64 19.73
N ASP A 207 -13.35 17.67 20.91
CA ASP A 207 -11.89 17.69 21.05
C ASP A 207 -11.25 16.40 20.53
N GLU A 208 -11.86 15.24 20.77
CA GLU A 208 -11.35 13.95 20.27
C GLU A 208 -11.47 13.82 18.74
N LEU A 209 -12.55 14.34 18.16
CA LEU A 209 -12.72 14.42 16.71
C LEU A 209 -11.69 15.38 16.08
N GLU A 210 -11.56 16.58 16.64
CA GLU A 210 -10.60 17.59 16.17
C GLU A 210 -9.16 17.10 16.30
N PHE A 211 -8.83 16.35 17.35
CA PHE A 211 -7.52 15.71 17.48
C PHE A 211 -7.24 14.75 16.31
N CYS A 212 -8.22 13.90 15.95
CA CYS A 212 -8.08 13.00 14.80
C CYS A 212 -7.86 13.77 13.49
N TYR A 213 -8.60 14.85 13.28
CA TYR A 213 -8.44 15.72 12.11
C TYR A 213 -7.06 16.37 12.06
N TRP A 214 -6.62 16.90 13.19
CA TRP A 214 -5.34 17.60 13.30
C TRP A 214 -4.16 16.65 13.07
N VAL A 215 -4.18 15.44 13.63
CA VAL A 215 -3.11 14.45 13.38
C VAL A 215 -3.03 14.10 11.89
N GLN A 216 -4.16 13.86 11.24
CA GLN A 216 -4.18 13.56 9.79
C GLN A 216 -3.71 14.74 8.94
N TRP A 217 -4.01 15.98 9.35
CA TRP A 217 -3.49 17.18 8.69
C TRP A 217 -1.97 17.29 8.83
N GLN A 218 -1.41 17.06 10.01
CA GLN A 218 0.04 17.12 10.23
C GLN A 218 0.78 16.06 9.40
N LEU A 219 0.24 14.84 9.33
CA LEU A 219 0.74 13.76 8.47
C LEU A 219 0.69 14.16 6.98
N PHE A 220 -0.45 14.71 6.53
CA PHE A 220 -0.63 15.19 5.16
C PHE A 220 0.42 16.25 4.80
N GLU A 221 0.66 17.22 5.68
CA GLU A 221 1.63 18.29 5.43
C GLU A 221 3.07 17.77 5.35
N GLN A 222 3.48 16.86 6.26
CA GLN A 222 4.81 16.25 6.18
C GLN A 222 4.98 15.42 4.90
N LEU A 223 3.98 14.62 4.51
CA LEU A 223 4.11 13.75 3.35
C LEU A 223 4.09 14.54 2.04
N ARG A 224 3.29 15.62 1.97
CA ARG A 224 3.31 16.56 0.84
C ARG A 224 4.66 17.28 0.70
N ASP A 225 5.28 17.67 1.82
CA ASP A 225 6.60 18.30 1.84
C ASP A 225 7.72 17.34 1.38
N VAL A 226 7.59 16.05 1.68
CA VAL A 226 8.47 14.99 1.16
C VAL A 226 8.26 14.75 -0.33
N SER A 227 7.01 14.66 -0.78
CA SER A 227 6.67 14.49 -2.21
C SER A 227 7.22 15.64 -3.07
N ALA A 228 7.05 16.89 -2.60
CA ALA A 228 7.65 18.05 -3.25
C ALA A 228 9.19 18.00 -3.29
N TYR A 229 9.82 17.48 -2.23
CA TYR A 229 11.27 17.28 -2.20
C TYR A 229 11.74 16.22 -3.20
N ALA A 230 11.04 15.08 -3.30
CA ALA A 230 11.34 14.02 -4.27
C ALA A 230 11.29 14.54 -5.70
N LYS A 231 10.23 15.30 -6.03
CA LYS A 231 10.08 15.95 -7.33
C LYS A 231 11.24 16.89 -7.65
N LYS A 232 11.69 17.71 -6.68
CA LYS A 232 12.85 18.60 -6.86
C LYS A 232 14.14 17.82 -7.10
N LYS A 233 14.26 16.62 -6.53
CA LYS A 233 15.42 15.73 -6.69
C LYS A 233 15.34 14.85 -7.94
N GLY A 234 14.20 14.78 -8.62
CA GLY A 234 13.99 13.91 -9.78
C GLY A 234 13.87 12.43 -9.40
N VAL A 235 13.40 12.14 -8.18
CA VAL A 235 13.06 10.78 -7.73
C VAL A 235 11.55 10.67 -7.71
N LEU A 236 11.01 9.63 -8.36
CA LEU A 236 9.58 9.33 -8.37
C LEU A 236 9.21 8.55 -7.11
N ILE A 237 8.12 8.92 -6.44
CA ILE A 237 7.57 8.12 -5.34
C ILE A 237 6.47 7.21 -5.88
N MET A 238 6.64 5.90 -5.66
CA MET A 238 5.62 4.89 -5.91
C MET A 238 4.96 4.50 -4.58
N GLY A 239 3.69 4.87 -4.40
CA GLY A 239 2.90 4.37 -3.28
C GLY A 239 2.44 2.93 -3.53
N ASP A 240 2.10 2.22 -2.46
CA ASP A 240 1.46 0.91 -2.54
C ASP A 240 0.03 1.00 -2.01
N LEU A 241 -0.94 0.61 -2.83
CA LEU A 241 -2.36 0.72 -2.55
C LEU A 241 -2.96 -0.69 -2.42
N PRO A 242 -3.28 -1.14 -1.19
CA PRO A 242 -3.97 -2.41 -0.96
C PRO A 242 -5.25 -2.51 -1.78
N PHE A 243 -5.53 -3.64 -2.42
CA PHE A 243 -6.80 -3.78 -3.15
C PHE A 243 -7.98 -3.72 -2.19
N LEU A 244 -7.86 -4.42 -1.07
CA LEU A 244 -8.88 -4.56 -0.05
C LEU A 244 -8.58 -3.69 1.17
N VAL A 245 -9.56 -3.55 2.05
CA VAL A 245 -9.44 -2.83 3.33
C VAL A 245 -9.91 -3.76 4.45
N SER A 246 -9.43 -3.51 5.68
CA SER A 246 -9.85 -4.28 6.83
C SER A 246 -11.38 -4.34 6.95
N ARG A 247 -11.91 -5.50 7.34
CA ARG A 247 -13.33 -5.63 7.69
C ARG A 247 -13.68 -4.66 8.83
N ASN A 248 -12.79 -4.50 9.81
CA ASN A 248 -12.94 -3.57 10.90
C ASN A 248 -12.31 -2.20 10.56
N SER A 249 -12.88 -1.51 9.58
CA SER A 249 -12.40 -0.20 9.11
C SER A 249 -13.49 0.86 9.10
N ALA A 250 -13.06 2.12 9.14
CA ALA A 250 -13.94 3.28 8.93
C ALA A 250 -14.64 3.19 7.56
N ASP A 251 -13.92 2.71 6.54
CA ASP A 251 -14.39 2.59 5.17
C ASP A 251 -15.55 1.58 5.07
N VAL A 252 -15.36 0.36 5.58
CA VAL A 252 -16.41 -0.68 5.58
C VAL A 252 -17.58 -0.27 6.47
N TRP A 253 -17.32 0.32 7.63
CA TRP A 253 -18.37 0.76 8.54
C TRP A 253 -19.21 1.90 7.97
N ALA A 254 -18.59 2.88 7.29
CA ALA A 254 -19.30 4.02 6.71
C ALA A 254 -20.03 3.66 5.40
N TYR A 255 -19.42 2.79 4.57
CA TYR A 255 -19.91 2.46 3.23
C TYR A 255 -20.27 0.98 3.09
N LYS A 256 -20.98 0.42 4.08
CA LYS A 256 -21.32 -1.03 4.15
C LYS A 256 -21.84 -1.61 2.82
N ASN A 257 -22.64 -0.85 2.08
CA ASN A 257 -23.22 -1.29 0.80
C ASN A 257 -22.20 -1.45 -0.34
N TYR A 258 -20.98 -0.91 -0.22
CA TYR A 258 -19.90 -1.13 -1.19
C TYR A 258 -19.16 -2.45 -0.97
N PHE A 259 -19.57 -3.24 0.02
CA PHE A 259 -18.88 -4.47 0.41
C PHE A 259 -19.86 -5.61 0.61
N LYS A 260 -19.52 -6.81 0.11
CA LYS A 260 -20.32 -8.02 0.34
C LYS A 260 -19.93 -8.63 1.70
N LEU A 261 -20.51 -8.12 2.78
CA LEU A 261 -20.09 -8.48 4.15
C LEU A 261 -20.30 -9.96 4.52
N HIS A 262 -21.19 -10.68 3.84
CA HIS A 262 -21.41 -12.11 4.00
C HIS A 262 -20.30 -12.98 3.38
N LEU A 263 -19.36 -12.37 2.65
CA LEU A 263 -18.21 -13.02 2.04
C LEU A 263 -16.90 -12.51 2.65
N SER A 264 -15.85 -13.30 2.48
CA SER A 264 -14.46 -12.94 2.73
C SER A 264 -13.65 -13.19 1.46
N SER A 265 -12.67 -12.33 1.23
CA SER A 265 -11.69 -12.47 0.16
C SER A 265 -10.63 -13.48 0.54
N GLY A 266 -9.97 -14.04 -0.47
CA GLY A 266 -8.93 -15.03 -0.30
C GLY A 266 -8.21 -15.36 -1.61
N ALA A 267 -7.52 -16.50 -1.59
CA ALA A 267 -6.90 -17.11 -2.75
C ALA A 267 -7.31 -18.59 -2.85
N PRO A 268 -7.52 -19.14 -4.07
CA PRO A 268 -7.80 -20.56 -4.23
C PRO A 268 -6.57 -21.39 -3.83
N PRO A 269 -6.73 -22.70 -3.60
CA PRO A 269 -5.60 -23.62 -3.45
C PRO A 269 -4.57 -23.49 -4.58
N ASP A 270 -3.30 -23.42 -4.21
CA ASP A 270 -2.17 -23.41 -5.14
C ASP A 270 -1.02 -24.31 -4.66
N MET A 271 0.09 -24.33 -5.41
CA MET A 271 1.25 -25.18 -5.12
C MET A 271 2.00 -24.82 -3.82
N TYR A 272 1.83 -23.59 -3.31
CA TYR A 272 2.44 -23.11 -2.06
C TYR A 272 1.47 -23.22 -0.89
N PHE A 273 0.17 -23.04 -1.15
CA PHE A 273 -0.90 -23.07 -0.16
C PHE A 273 -2.00 -24.04 -0.62
N ALA A 274 -1.79 -25.33 -0.37
CA ALA A 274 -2.69 -26.40 -0.80
C ALA A 274 -4.13 -26.29 -0.22
N LYS A 275 -4.32 -25.51 0.84
CA LYS A 275 -5.63 -25.22 1.42
C LYS A 275 -6.27 -23.92 0.92
N GLY A 276 -5.58 -23.17 0.06
CA GLY A 276 -5.95 -21.80 -0.26
C GLY A 276 -5.71 -20.86 0.92
N GLN A 277 -6.25 -19.64 0.82
CA GLN A 277 -6.10 -18.61 1.84
C GLN A 277 -7.42 -17.89 2.06
N LYS A 278 -7.73 -17.56 3.32
CA LYS A 278 -8.82 -16.64 3.69
C LYS A 278 -8.21 -15.44 4.37
N TRP A 279 -8.33 -14.27 3.75
CA TRP A 279 -7.69 -13.04 4.24
C TRP A 279 -8.54 -12.25 5.23
N GLY A 280 -9.85 -12.49 5.28
CA GLY A 280 -10.80 -11.84 6.21
C GLY A 280 -11.45 -10.56 5.70
N MET A 281 -10.81 -9.85 4.75
CA MET A 281 -11.33 -8.61 4.16
C MET A 281 -12.57 -8.88 3.29
N PRO A 282 -13.63 -8.05 3.35
CA PRO A 282 -14.81 -8.24 2.53
C PRO A 282 -14.55 -7.82 1.06
N PRO A 283 -15.04 -8.59 0.07
CA PRO A 283 -14.92 -8.21 -1.32
C PRO A 283 -15.85 -7.03 -1.66
N TYR A 284 -15.51 -6.28 -2.70
CA TYR A 284 -16.32 -5.15 -3.16
C TYR A 284 -17.66 -5.59 -3.77
N ASP A 285 -18.70 -4.80 -3.52
CA ASP A 285 -19.92 -4.80 -4.31
C ASP A 285 -19.77 -3.78 -5.46
N TRP A 286 -19.19 -4.24 -6.57
CA TRP A 286 -18.99 -3.41 -7.75
C TRP A 286 -20.29 -2.88 -8.37
N GLY A 287 -21.43 -3.54 -8.13
CA GLY A 287 -22.73 -3.03 -8.57
C GLY A 287 -23.09 -1.72 -7.88
N ASN A 288 -23.00 -1.70 -6.56
CA ASN A 288 -23.27 -0.50 -5.76
C ASN A 288 -22.21 0.60 -5.97
N ILE A 289 -20.93 0.22 -6.11
CA ILE A 289 -19.86 1.17 -6.43
C ILE A 289 -20.09 1.81 -7.81
N ARG A 290 -20.47 1.02 -8.83
CA ARG A 290 -20.80 1.52 -10.17
C ARG A 290 -22.01 2.45 -10.15
N ALA A 291 -23.06 2.10 -9.39
CA ALA A 291 -24.27 2.91 -9.26
C ALA A 291 -23.98 4.30 -8.67
N ASP A 292 -22.95 4.44 -7.85
CA ASP A 292 -22.47 5.72 -7.33
C ASP A 292 -21.26 6.29 -8.12
N HIS A 293 -21.14 5.92 -9.40
CA HIS A 293 -20.13 6.43 -10.32
C HIS A 293 -18.68 6.26 -9.82
N TYR A 294 -18.42 5.20 -9.05
CA TYR A 294 -17.12 4.88 -8.49
C TYR A 294 -16.54 5.95 -7.55
N SER A 295 -17.41 6.73 -6.88
CA SER A 295 -17.01 7.84 -6.01
C SER A 295 -15.91 7.48 -5.00
N TYR A 296 -16.00 6.30 -4.39
CA TYR A 296 -15.05 5.78 -3.41
C TYR A 296 -13.65 5.57 -4.00
N ILE A 297 -13.55 4.84 -5.12
CA ILE A 297 -12.28 4.57 -5.81
C ILE A 297 -11.66 5.87 -6.35
N ARG A 298 -12.50 6.74 -6.94
CA ARG A 298 -12.07 8.04 -7.47
C ARG A 298 -11.49 8.92 -6.36
N SER A 299 -12.17 9.01 -5.22
CA SER A 299 -11.73 9.83 -4.09
C SER A 299 -10.44 9.30 -3.48
N ARG A 300 -10.32 7.97 -3.34
CA ARG A 300 -9.10 7.31 -2.83
C ARG A 300 -7.88 7.64 -3.69
N LEU A 301 -7.99 7.47 -5.01
CA LEU A 301 -6.89 7.77 -5.92
C LEU A 301 -6.59 9.27 -5.97
N LYS A 302 -7.61 10.13 -5.97
CA LYS A 302 -7.44 11.59 -5.92
C LYS A 302 -6.68 12.06 -4.68
N TYR A 303 -6.95 11.43 -3.53
CA TYR A 303 -6.24 11.74 -2.29
C TYR A 303 -4.77 11.29 -2.36
N ALA A 304 -4.51 10.10 -2.88
CA ALA A 304 -3.15 9.57 -3.04
C ALA A 304 -2.26 10.42 -3.98
N GLU A 305 -2.85 11.14 -4.95
CA GLU A 305 -2.12 12.08 -5.84
C GLU A 305 -1.36 13.18 -5.11
N ASN A 306 -1.73 13.49 -3.87
CA ASN A 306 -1.02 14.49 -3.09
C ASN A 306 0.42 14.05 -2.75
N PHE A 307 0.72 12.75 -2.87
CA PHE A 307 1.94 12.17 -2.34
C PHE A 307 2.77 11.42 -3.38
N TYR A 308 2.11 10.73 -4.32
CA TYR A 308 2.77 9.76 -5.20
C TYR A 308 2.75 10.18 -6.67
N ASP A 309 3.80 9.79 -7.40
CA ASP A 309 3.89 9.92 -8.86
C ASP A 309 3.34 8.67 -9.56
N MET A 310 3.51 7.52 -8.90
CA MET A 310 3.12 6.19 -9.36
C MET A 310 2.42 5.44 -8.23
N TYR A 311 1.67 4.40 -8.54
CA TYR A 311 1.10 3.54 -7.51
C TYR A 311 1.06 2.07 -7.91
N ARG A 312 1.54 1.21 -7.03
CA ARG A 312 1.31 -0.24 -7.11
C ARG A 312 -0.14 -0.52 -6.67
N ILE A 313 -0.86 -1.22 -7.52
CA ILE A 313 -2.14 -1.83 -7.20
C ILE A 313 -1.81 -3.22 -6.69
N ASP A 314 -1.85 -3.37 -5.38
CA ASP A 314 -1.78 -4.67 -4.73
C ASP A 314 -2.89 -5.58 -5.26
N HIS A 315 -2.62 -6.87 -5.39
CA HIS A 315 -3.55 -7.87 -5.91
C HIS A 315 -4.33 -7.39 -7.15
N PHE A 316 -3.62 -6.89 -8.17
CA PHE A 316 -4.22 -6.32 -9.38
C PHE A 316 -5.18 -7.29 -10.09
N VAL A 317 -4.91 -8.59 -9.97
CA VAL A 317 -5.78 -9.67 -10.46
C VAL A 317 -7.21 -9.55 -9.90
N GLY A 318 -7.35 -9.07 -8.66
CA GLY A 318 -8.62 -8.79 -7.98
C GLY A 318 -9.55 -7.84 -8.73
N LEU A 319 -9.02 -7.00 -9.63
CA LEU A 319 -9.83 -6.13 -10.50
C LEU A 319 -10.63 -6.93 -11.53
N PHE A 320 -10.14 -8.09 -11.97
CA PHE A 320 -10.82 -8.94 -12.95
C PHE A 320 -11.72 -9.96 -12.27
N ARG A 321 -11.21 -10.57 -11.20
CA ARG A 321 -11.87 -11.60 -10.41
C ARG A 321 -11.22 -11.70 -9.04
N LEU A 322 -12.02 -12.01 -8.03
CA LEU A 322 -11.52 -12.25 -6.68
C LEU A 322 -12.04 -13.59 -6.16
N TRP A 323 -11.17 -14.38 -5.53
CA TRP A 323 -11.62 -15.60 -4.85
C TRP A 323 -12.35 -15.23 -3.57
N THR A 324 -13.58 -15.71 -3.43
CA THR A 324 -14.45 -15.40 -2.32
C THR A 324 -14.92 -16.67 -1.63
N VAL A 325 -14.97 -16.62 -0.30
CA VAL A 325 -15.44 -17.69 0.58
C VAL A 325 -16.48 -17.12 1.54
N ASN A 326 -17.27 -17.97 2.19
CA ASN A 326 -18.21 -17.50 3.21
C ASN A 326 -17.47 -16.81 4.37
N ALA A 327 -17.99 -15.67 4.84
CA ALA A 327 -17.40 -14.95 5.96
C ALA A 327 -17.37 -15.77 7.26
N ASP A 328 -18.38 -16.61 7.49
CA ASP A 328 -18.52 -17.44 8.70
C ASP A 328 -17.76 -18.77 8.62
N ALA A 329 -17.17 -19.07 7.45
CA ALA A 329 -16.41 -20.28 7.20
C ALA A 329 -15.20 -20.45 8.14
N THR A 330 -14.98 -21.65 8.66
CA THR A 330 -13.81 -21.94 9.51
C THR A 330 -12.55 -22.18 8.67
N LEU A 331 -11.39 -21.72 9.16
CA LEU A 331 -10.12 -21.66 8.43
C LEU A 331 -9.60 -23.03 7.90
N ASN A 332 -10.05 -24.16 8.44
CA ASN A 332 -9.34 -25.42 8.27
C ASN A 332 -9.81 -26.34 7.13
N ASP A 333 -10.95 -26.08 6.48
CA ASP A 333 -11.40 -26.83 5.30
C ASP A 333 -12.10 -25.98 4.20
N GLU A 334 -12.61 -24.78 4.52
CA GLU A 334 -13.58 -24.09 3.65
C GLU A 334 -12.97 -23.04 2.69
N SER A 335 -11.65 -22.82 2.71
CA SER A 335 -11.00 -21.97 1.71
C SER A 335 -10.97 -22.63 0.31
N VAL A 336 -11.18 -23.94 0.27
CA VAL A 336 -11.35 -24.76 -0.94
C VAL A 336 -12.75 -24.59 -1.53
N ASP A 337 -13.77 -24.38 -0.68
CA ASP A 337 -15.19 -24.22 -1.05
C ASP A 337 -15.53 -22.75 -1.40
N GLY A 338 -14.61 -22.10 -2.12
CA GLY A 338 -14.81 -20.74 -2.62
C GLY A 338 -15.28 -20.70 -4.07
N GLN A 339 -15.53 -19.48 -4.54
CA GLN A 339 -15.80 -19.19 -5.95
C GLN A 339 -15.22 -17.84 -6.35
N PHE A 340 -14.93 -17.68 -7.64
CA PHE A 340 -14.56 -16.37 -8.17
C PHE A 340 -15.78 -15.43 -8.20
N ASP A 341 -15.51 -14.16 -7.94
CA ASP A 341 -16.46 -13.06 -8.12
C ASP A 341 -15.85 -12.02 -9.09
N PRO A 342 -16.45 -11.81 -10.28
CA PRO A 342 -17.62 -12.51 -10.79
C PRO A 342 -17.31 -13.99 -11.17
N PRO A 343 -18.30 -14.90 -11.16
CA PRO A 343 -18.06 -16.35 -11.27
C PRO A 343 -17.75 -16.84 -12.68
N HIS A 344 -18.13 -16.09 -13.71
CA HIS A 344 -17.96 -16.51 -15.10
C HIS A 344 -16.77 -15.80 -15.74
N GLU A 345 -15.82 -16.60 -16.25
CA GLU A 345 -14.59 -16.13 -16.88
C GLU A 345 -14.80 -15.15 -18.03
N GLN A 346 -15.89 -15.32 -18.78
CA GLN A 346 -16.33 -14.47 -19.87
C GLN A 346 -16.43 -12.97 -19.45
N LEU A 347 -16.77 -12.72 -18.18
CA LEU A 347 -17.03 -11.39 -17.62
C LEU A 347 -15.75 -10.71 -17.14
N TRP A 348 -14.69 -11.47 -16.83
CA TRP A 348 -13.48 -10.95 -16.17
C TRP A 348 -12.80 -9.85 -16.98
N SER A 349 -12.71 -10.05 -18.30
CA SER A 349 -12.03 -9.13 -19.21
C SER A 349 -12.68 -7.74 -19.25
N GLU A 350 -14.01 -7.71 -19.37
CA GLU A 350 -14.79 -6.46 -19.41
C GLU A 350 -14.80 -5.78 -18.03
N HIS A 351 -15.06 -6.56 -16.98
CA HIS A 351 -15.11 -6.10 -15.59
C HIS A 351 -13.79 -5.42 -15.17
N GLY A 352 -12.65 -6.08 -15.40
CA GLY A 352 -11.35 -5.52 -15.08
C GLY A 352 -11.03 -4.26 -15.89
N ARG A 353 -11.34 -4.24 -17.19
CA ARG A 353 -11.09 -3.07 -18.07
C ARG A 353 -11.91 -1.85 -17.67
N GLU A 354 -13.17 -2.06 -17.29
CA GLU A 354 -14.03 -1.00 -16.80
C GLU A 354 -13.39 -0.33 -15.57
N ILE A 355 -13.01 -1.13 -14.57
CA ILE A 355 -12.41 -0.61 -13.33
C ILE A 355 -11.07 0.08 -13.61
N ILE A 356 -10.20 -0.54 -14.42
CA ILE A 356 -8.91 0.05 -14.79
C ILE A 356 -9.10 1.38 -15.54
N SER A 357 -10.10 1.52 -16.41
CA SER A 357 -10.41 2.78 -17.09
C SER A 357 -10.78 3.88 -16.11
N ILE A 358 -11.67 3.57 -15.17
CA ILE A 358 -12.08 4.50 -14.11
C ILE A 358 -10.88 4.94 -13.27
N MET A 359 -10.05 3.98 -12.84
CA MET A 359 -8.82 4.27 -12.09
C MET A 359 -7.86 5.13 -12.91
N ASN A 360 -7.69 4.86 -14.20
CA ASN A 360 -6.83 5.63 -15.08
C ASN A 360 -7.31 7.08 -15.24
N GLU A 361 -8.61 7.30 -15.38
CA GLU A 361 -9.23 8.62 -15.63
C GLU A 361 -9.22 9.55 -14.41
N CYS A 362 -9.24 9.00 -13.19
CA CYS A 362 -9.40 9.80 -11.97
C CYS A 362 -8.08 10.29 -11.34
N THR A 363 -6.95 9.87 -11.88
CA THR A 363 -5.62 10.27 -11.41
C THR A 363 -4.62 10.43 -12.54
N SER A 364 -3.69 11.37 -12.36
CA SER A 364 -2.48 11.62 -13.12
C SER A 364 -1.29 10.72 -12.73
N MET A 365 -1.42 9.91 -11.67
CA MET A 365 -0.40 8.94 -11.28
C MET A 365 -0.39 7.76 -12.26
N LEU A 366 0.80 7.18 -12.47
CA LEU A 366 0.96 5.98 -13.30
C LEU A 366 0.69 4.71 -12.47
N PRO A 367 -0.32 3.88 -12.83
CA PRO A 367 -0.53 2.59 -12.20
C PRO A 367 0.57 1.58 -12.55
N CYS A 368 0.90 0.76 -11.57
CA CYS A 368 1.72 -0.44 -11.66
C CYS A 368 0.91 -1.61 -11.07
N ALA A 369 0.91 -2.76 -11.72
CA ALA A 369 0.16 -3.93 -11.27
C ALA A 369 1.07 -4.88 -10.49
N GLU A 370 0.60 -5.34 -9.34
CA GLU A 370 1.03 -6.64 -8.86
C GLU A 370 0.11 -7.72 -9.42
N ASP A 371 0.57 -8.38 -10.46
CA ASP A 371 -0.11 -9.47 -11.16
C ASP A 371 0.59 -10.81 -10.89
N LEU A 372 0.70 -11.21 -9.62
CA LEU A 372 1.34 -12.48 -9.22
C LEU A 372 0.28 -13.52 -8.82
N GLY A 373 0.71 -14.78 -8.67
CA GLY A 373 -0.16 -15.91 -8.33
C GLY A 373 -0.96 -16.44 -9.54
N THR A 374 -2.23 -16.77 -9.33
CA THR A 374 -3.09 -17.37 -10.38
C THR A 374 -3.71 -16.27 -11.26
N VAL A 375 -2.91 -15.77 -12.19
CA VAL A 375 -3.28 -14.66 -13.09
C VAL A 375 -4.25 -15.14 -14.19
N PRO A 376 -5.40 -14.47 -14.42
CA PRO A 376 -6.30 -14.79 -15.52
C PRO A 376 -5.71 -14.36 -16.86
N ASP A 377 -5.98 -15.12 -17.92
CA ASP A 377 -5.45 -14.90 -19.28
C ASP A 377 -5.75 -13.50 -19.84
N CYS A 378 -6.84 -12.87 -19.40
CA CYS A 378 -7.24 -11.53 -19.83
C CYS A 378 -6.41 -10.38 -19.20
N SER A 379 -5.58 -10.67 -18.18
CA SER A 379 -4.76 -9.69 -17.46
C SER A 379 -3.64 -9.10 -18.32
N ASP A 380 -2.77 -9.93 -18.91
CA ASP A 380 -1.64 -9.42 -19.74
C ASP A 380 -2.10 -8.57 -20.93
N PRO A 381 -3.16 -8.96 -21.69
CA PRO A 381 -3.73 -8.09 -22.71
C PRO A 381 -4.21 -6.74 -22.18
N ALA A 382 -4.78 -6.69 -20.96
CA ALA A 382 -5.20 -5.44 -20.34
C ALA A 382 -4.00 -4.59 -19.91
N LEU A 383 -2.97 -5.19 -19.32
CA LEU A 383 -1.73 -4.49 -18.98
C LEU A 383 -1.10 -3.83 -20.21
N ARG A 384 -1.04 -4.54 -21.34
CA ARG A 384 -0.53 -3.99 -22.61
C ARG A 384 -1.40 -2.88 -23.19
N GLU A 385 -2.72 -3.08 -23.22
CA GLU A 385 -3.68 -2.07 -23.72
C GLU A 385 -3.56 -0.75 -22.96
N PHE A 386 -3.46 -0.85 -21.63
CA PHE A 386 -3.38 0.32 -20.77
C PHE A 386 -1.95 0.82 -20.58
N GLY A 387 -0.92 0.07 -20.96
CA GLY A 387 0.48 0.43 -20.69
C GLY A 387 0.86 0.35 -19.21
N ILE A 388 0.19 -0.53 -18.46
CA ILE A 388 0.46 -0.76 -17.03
C ILE A 388 1.61 -1.75 -16.92
N THR A 389 2.58 -1.47 -16.05
CA THR A 389 3.68 -2.40 -15.79
C THR A 389 3.18 -3.54 -14.91
N GLY A 390 3.34 -4.79 -15.34
CA GLY A 390 3.20 -5.96 -14.47
C GLY A 390 4.43 -6.14 -13.58
N MET A 391 4.48 -7.24 -12.83
CA MET A 391 5.62 -7.64 -12.03
C MET A 391 6.27 -8.91 -12.59
N ASN A 392 7.59 -8.94 -12.51
CA ASN A 392 8.37 -10.17 -12.67
C ASN A 392 9.25 -10.35 -11.43
N VAL A 393 9.01 -11.41 -10.67
CA VAL A 393 9.84 -11.73 -9.50
C VAL A 393 10.87 -12.76 -9.93
N GLN A 394 12.15 -12.42 -9.86
CA GLN A 394 13.25 -13.21 -10.45
C GLN A 394 13.17 -14.71 -10.14
N ARG A 395 12.78 -15.09 -8.92
CA ARG A 395 12.67 -16.49 -8.50
C ARG A 395 11.55 -17.30 -9.19
N TRP A 396 10.57 -16.63 -9.81
CA TRP A 396 9.42 -17.26 -10.50
C TRP A 396 9.51 -17.19 -12.02
N GLU A 397 10.45 -16.40 -12.56
CA GLU A 397 10.68 -16.27 -14.00
C GLU A 397 11.44 -17.47 -14.55
N LYS A 398 10.72 -18.56 -14.79
CA LYS A 398 11.26 -19.84 -15.24
C LYS A 398 10.45 -20.45 -16.36
N LYS A 399 11.11 -21.31 -17.15
CA LYS A 399 10.43 -22.27 -18.02
C LYS A 399 9.92 -23.41 -17.16
N TRP A 400 8.65 -23.35 -16.77
CA TRP A 400 8.01 -24.36 -15.93
C TRP A 400 7.76 -25.70 -16.66
N ALA A 401 7.76 -25.70 -18.00
CA ALA A 401 7.67 -26.91 -18.80
C ALA A 401 9.05 -27.59 -18.94
N GLY A 402 9.18 -28.82 -18.44
CA GLY A 402 10.41 -29.61 -18.52
C GLY A 402 11.38 -29.34 -17.38
N PHE A 403 12.69 -29.24 -17.66
CA PHE A 403 13.69 -28.85 -16.66
C PHE A 403 13.56 -27.36 -16.36
N SER A 404 13.14 -27.05 -15.13
CA SER A 404 12.96 -25.67 -14.67
C SER A 404 14.26 -24.88 -14.79
N THR A 405 14.29 -23.94 -15.73
CA THR A 405 15.44 -23.07 -15.99
C THR A 405 14.97 -21.63 -15.99
N PHE A 406 15.78 -20.74 -15.40
CA PHE A 406 15.47 -19.32 -15.36
C PHE A 406 15.36 -18.74 -16.77
N LEU A 407 14.39 -17.86 -16.96
CA LEU A 407 14.30 -17.04 -18.16
C LEU A 407 15.47 -16.06 -18.15
N PRO A 408 16.14 -15.84 -19.30
CA PRO A 408 17.11 -14.77 -19.40
C PRO A 408 16.37 -13.42 -19.31
N PRO A 409 16.97 -12.36 -18.74
CA PRO A 409 16.30 -11.07 -18.55
C PRO A 409 15.73 -10.45 -19.84
N GLU A 410 16.32 -10.74 -21.00
CA GLU A 410 15.82 -10.31 -22.30
C GLU A 410 14.48 -10.96 -22.72
N ASP A 411 14.07 -12.05 -22.08
CA ASP A 411 12.80 -12.73 -22.31
C ASP A 411 11.71 -12.30 -21.29
N TYR A 412 12.04 -11.41 -20.34
CA TYR A 412 11.03 -10.83 -19.44
C TYR A 412 10.09 -9.94 -20.24
N ARG A 413 8.87 -9.72 -19.73
CA ARG A 413 7.91 -8.83 -20.40
C ARG A 413 8.43 -7.39 -20.44
N GLU A 414 8.18 -6.68 -21.53
CA GLU A 414 8.74 -5.34 -21.75
C GLU A 414 8.19 -4.29 -20.76
N ASN A 415 6.90 -4.38 -20.44
CA ASN A 415 6.21 -3.54 -19.45
C ASN A 415 6.24 -4.20 -18.06
N SER A 416 7.42 -4.29 -17.45
CA SER A 416 7.60 -4.96 -16.17
C SER A 416 8.34 -4.13 -15.13
N ASN A 417 7.89 -4.26 -13.90
CA ASN A 417 8.68 -4.04 -12.69
C ASN A 417 9.36 -5.37 -12.32
N ALA A 418 10.59 -5.56 -12.81
CA ALA A 418 11.39 -6.72 -12.46
C ALA A 418 12.03 -6.51 -11.07
N VAL A 419 11.77 -7.44 -10.14
CA VAL A 419 12.25 -7.39 -8.76
C VAL A 419 12.98 -8.67 -8.37
N ILE A 420 13.94 -8.55 -7.46
CA ILE A 420 14.68 -9.71 -6.94
C ILE A 420 13.82 -10.46 -5.90
N SER A 421 13.11 -9.73 -5.05
CA SER A 421 12.21 -10.25 -4.02
C SER A 421 11.18 -9.17 -3.65
N THR A 422 10.05 -9.57 -3.08
CA THR A 422 9.02 -8.69 -2.52
C THR A 422 9.02 -8.78 -1.00
N HIS A 423 8.23 -7.94 -0.34
CA HIS A 423 8.03 -7.99 1.11
C HIS A 423 7.26 -9.25 1.58
N ASP A 424 6.57 -9.96 0.67
CA ASP A 424 5.89 -11.22 0.95
C ASP A 424 6.77 -12.46 0.73
N SER A 425 8.01 -12.26 0.31
CA SER A 425 8.97 -13.34 0.03
C SER A 425 10.20 -13.23 0.92
N SER A 426 10.90 -14.35 1.11
CA SER A 426 12.20 -14.34 1.78
C SER A 426 13.18 -13.39 1.07
N SER A 427 14.12 -12.81 1.80
CA SER A 427 15.18 -12.01 1.18
C SER A 427 15.99 -12.84 0.17
N PHE A 428 16.66 -12.21 -0.78
CA PHE A 428 17.44 -12.95 -1.78
C PHE A 428 18.52 -13.85 -1.16
N PRO A 429 19.31 -13.43 -0.16
CA PRO A 429 20.24 -14.32 0.52
C PRO A 429 19.53 -15.51 1.19
N ASP A 430 18.42 -15.26 1.88
CA ASP A 430 17.67 -16.29 2.59
C ASP A 430 17.05 -17.31 1.63
N TRP A 431 16.51 -16.83 0.49
CA TRP A 431 16.07 -17.69 -0.61
C TRP A 431 17.22 -18.54 -1.14
N PHE A 432 18.39 -17.95 -1.41
CA PHE A 432 19.51 -18.70 -1.96
C PHE A 432 20.01 -19.80 -1.02
N GLU A 433 20.06 -19.51 0.28
CA GLU A 433 20.54 -20.45 1.30
C GLU A 433 19.53 -21.55 1.60
N ARG A 434 18.23 -21.22 1.70
CA ARG A 434 17.21 -22.11 2.29
C ARG A 434 16.22 -22.68 1.29
N GLU A 435 16.00 -22.02 0.16
CA GLU A 435 14.98 -22.40 -0.83
C GLU A 435 15.60 -22.88 -2.14
N ALA A 436 16.57 -22.13 -2.69
CA ALA A 436 17.18 -22.44 -3.98
C ALA A 436 17.97 -23.76 -3.98
N GLY A 437 18.54 -24.14 -2.83
CA GLY A 437 19.49 -25.25 -2.66
C GLY A 437 19.02 -26.62 -3.14
N THR A 438 17.70 -26.84 -3.23
CA THR A 438 17.11 -28.15 -3.59
C THR A 438 16.76 -28.28 -5.07
N VAL A 439 16.55 -27.17 -5.80
CA VAL A 439 16.04 -27.18 -7.19
C VAL A 439 16.78 -26.19 -8.10
N ASP A 440 17.07 -24.98 -7.61
CA ASP A 440 17.49 -23.86 -8.46
C ASP A 440 18.99 -23.56 -8.41
N LYS A 441 19.68 -23.97 -7.34
CA LYS A 441 21.07 -23.58 -7.08
C LYS A 441 22.01 -23.97 -8.22
N ALA A 442 21.87 -25.16 -8.77
CA ALA A 442 22.70 -25.61 -9.89
C ALA A 442 22.46 -24.77 -11.15
N ALA A 443 21.19 -24.50 -11.48
CA ALA A 443 20.82 -23.67 -12.64
C ALA A 443 21.31 -22.23 -12.47
N PHE A 444 21.15 -21.64 -11.27
CA PHE A 444 21.61 -20.30 -10.96
C PHE A 444 23.14 -20.19 -11.03
N THR A 445 23.86 -21.15 -10.43
CA THR A 445 25.34 -21.19 -10.47
C THR A 445 25.85 -21.31 -11.90
N ALA A 446 25.25 -22.19 -12.72
CA ALA A 446 25.62 -22.34 -14.12
C ALA A 446 25.42 -21.04 -14.92
N ILE A 447 24.33 -20.30 -14.69
CA ILE A 447 24.10 -19.00 -15.34
C ILE A 447 25.19 -18.00 -14.93
N CYS A 448 25.56 -17.96 -13.65
CA CYS A 448 26.61 -17.08 -13.14
C CYS A 448 27.98 -17.41 -13.75
N GLU A 449 28.34 -18.69 -13.82
CA GLU A 449 29.57 -19.16 -14.47
C GLU A 449 29.61 -18.79 -15.96
N ILE A 450 28.50 -18.97 -16.68
CA ILE A 450 28.36 -18.54 -18.09
C ILE A 450 28.56 -17.02 -18.24
N LYS A 451 28.16 -16.23 -17.24
CA LYS A 451 28.33 -14.77 -17.20
C LYS A 451 29.70 -14.34 -16.63
N GLY A 452 30.55 -15.29 -16.25
CA GLY A 452 31.89 -15.02 -15.70
C GLY A 452 31.90 -14.57 -14.25
N LEU A 453 30.80 -14.76 -13.51
CA LEU A 453 30.71 -14.47 -12.08
C LEU A 453 31.16 -15.70 -11.27
N THR A 454 32.07 -15.50 -10.33
CA THR A 454 32.56 -16.57 -9.45
C THR A 454 31.59 -16.83 -8.29
N ALA A 455 31.60 -18.05 -7.76
CA ALA A 455 30.81 -18.39 -6.57
C ALA A 455 31.16 -17.56 -5.32
N GLN A 456 32.35 -16.93 -5.30
CA GLN A 456 32.80 -16.06 -4.22
C GLN A 456 32.22 -14.64 -4.35
N GLU A 457 32.12 -14.11 -5.58
CA GLU A 457 31.44 -12.83 -5.88
C GLU A 457 29.92 -12.90 -5.66
N LEU A 458 29.32 -14.10 -5.70
CA LEU A 458 27.89 -14.30 -5.39
C LEU A 458 27.57 -14.31 -3.89
N LYS A 459 28.57 -14.50 -3.03
CA LYS A 459 28.40 -14.60 -1.57
C LYS A 459 28.81 -13.34 -0.80
N SER A 460 29.60 -12.48 -1.43
CA SER A 460 30.01 -11.15 -0.91
C SER A 460 28.97 -10.11 -1.25
#